data_AF-A0A4R1MSX2-F1
#
_entry.id   AF-A0A4R1MSX2-F1
#
_cell.length_a   1.000
_cell.length_b   1.000
_cell.length_c   1.000
_cell.angle_alpha   90.00
_cell.angle_beta   90.00
_cell.angle_gamma   90.00
#
_symmetry.space_group_name_H-M   'P 1'
#
loop_
_entity.id
_entity.type
_entity.pdbx_description
1 polymer ?
#
loop_
_entity_poly.entity_id
_entity_poly.type
_entity_poly.pdbx_seq_one_letter_code
_entity_poly.pdbx_strand_id
1 'polypeptide(L)'
;MPDQQKAAEGALPVSAAQIEHAAALLDAGGLVAFPTETVYGLGGDAESPDAVARIYAAKGRPANHPVIVHLAPQGDPNYWVEHLPAEAQRLIDAFWPGPLTLILKRAARIPAAVSGGQDSVGLRCPSHPVAQALLDAFSALRNGHGGVAAPSANRFGHVSPTTAQHVRDEFGDAIHVLDGGASDVGIESTILDLSRGFPALLRPGRVTPQDIADVLGEAPRLPDGSDATAPRASGTLKAHYAPRTPLALLPFVALEPLLAARQEDERVALVARVSRAGHWADAEGVHFIAAPEDPHVYARELYGLLRALDRANVTRILIEKLPDTIEWIAVNDRLGRAAAAFEAQG
;
A
#
# COMPACT_ATOMS: atom_id res chain seq x y z
N MET A 1 -40.48 -17.75 18.72
CA MET A 1 -39.34 -16.93 19.19
C MET A 1 -38.45 -16.62 17.99
N PRO A 2 -38.66 -15.49 17.31
CA PRO A 2 -37.77 -15.02 16.26
C PRO A 2 -37.22 -13.65 16.67
N ASP A 3 -36.24 -13.62 17.58
CA ASP A 3 -35.63 -12.35 18.01
C ASP A 3 -34.16 -12.50 18.46
N GLN A 4 -33.44 -13.46 17.88
CA GLN A 4 -32.00 -13.65 18.13
C GLN A 4 -31.15 -13.66 16.85
N GLN A 5 -31.69 -13.15 15.74
CA GLN A 5 -30.97 -13.14 14.46
C GLN A 5 -30.93 -11.76 13.82
N LYS A 6 -30.76 -10.72 14.65
CA LYS A 6 -30.61 -9.32 14.24
C LYS A 6 -29.68 -8.49 15.13
N ALA A 7 -28.66 -9.14 15.72
CA ALA A 7 -27.68 -8.49 16.62
C ALA A 7 -26.25 -8.99 16.38
N ALA A 8 -25.83 -9.07 15.12
CA ALA A 8 -24.43 -9.23 14.74
C ALA A 8 -24.03 -8.13 13.73
N GLU A 9 -24.43 -6.88 14.02
CA GLU A 9 -23.65 -5.72 13.56
C GLU A 9 -22.37 -5.74 14.40
N GLY A 10 -21.34 -6.36 13.83
CA GLY A 10 -20.18 -6.87 14.56
C GLY A 10 -19.39 -5.77 15.25
N ALA A 11 -19.12 -5.96 16.54
CA ALA A 11 -18.15 -5.18 17.27
C ALA A 11 -16.80 -5.18 16.53
N LEU A 12 -16.11 -4.03 16.53
CA LEU A 12 -14.76 -3.93 15.99
C LEU A 12 -13.85 -4.99 16.64
N PRO A 13 -12.86 -5.55 15.91
CA PRO A 13 -11.89 -6.50 16.47
C PRO A 13 -10.97 -5.87 17.53
N VAL A 14 -11.00 -4.54 17.66
CA VAL A 14 -10.32 -3.77 18.70
C VAL A 14 -11.35 -3.01 19.54
N SER A 15 -11.12 -2.91 20.84
CA SER A 15 -11.98 -2.19 21.77
C SER A 15 -11.85 -0.67 21.64
N ALA A 16 -12.89 0.07 22.08
CA ALA A 16 -12.85 1.53 22.15
C ALA A 16 -11.66 2.04 22.99
N ALA A 17 -11.34 1.40 24.12
CA ALA A 17 -10.19 1.77 24.94
C ALA A 17 -8.85 1.61 24.20
N GLN A 18 -8.70 0.62 23.32
CA GLN A 18 -7.50 0.47 22.48
C GLN A 18 -7.41 1.58 21.43
N ILE A 19 -8.55 1.97 20.83
CA ILE A 19 -8.61 3.10 19.89
C ILE A 19 -8.24 4.41 20.59
N GLU A 20 -8.84 4.69 21.75
CA GLU A 20 -8.55 5.89 22.55
C GLU A 20 -7.08 5.94 22.98
N HIS A 21 -6.53 4.81 23.42
CA HIS A 21 -5.11 4.70 23.75
C HIS A 21 -4.21 4.99 22.54
N ALA A 22 -4.52 4.42 21.38
CA ALA A 22 -3.77 4.67 20.16
C ALA A 22 -3.85 6.14 19.70
N ALA A 23 -5.03 6.77 19.78
CA ALA A 23 -5.20 8.19 19.50
C ALA A 23 -4.38 9.07 20.47
N ALA A 24 -4.37 8.74 21.76
CA ALA A 24 -3.55 9.43 22.76
C ALA A 24 -2.03 9.25 22.50
N LEU A 25 -1.60 8.07 22.02
CA LEU A 25 -0.21 7.86 21.61
C LEU A 25 0.18 8.75 20.43
N LEU A 26 -0.70 8.91 19.42
CA LEU A 26 -0.47 9.82 18.30
C LEU A 26 -0.40 11.28 18.76
N ASP A 27 -1.30 11.70 19.65
CA ASP A 27 -1.33 13.05 20.23
C ASP A 27 -0.07 13.38 21.04
N ALA A 28 0.47 12.39 21.76
CA ALA A 28 1.75 12.48 22.46
C ALA A 28 2.99 12.45 21.53
N GLY A 29 2.81 12.45 20.20
CA GLY A 29 3.89 12.39 19.22
C GLY A 29 4.51 10.99 19.04
N GLY A 30 3.83 9.95 19.52
CA GLY A 30 4.17 8.55 19.32
C GLY A 30 3.77 8.03 17.94
N LEU A 31 4.06 6.74 17.70
CA LEU A 31 3.73 6.04 16.46
C LEU A 31 2.73 4.91 16.72
N VAL A 32 1.78 4.74 15.80
CA VAL A 32 0.82 3.64 15.82
C VAL A 32 0.77 2.98 14.46
N ALA A 33 0.93 1.67 14.41
CA ALA A 33 0.60 0.90 13.23
C ALA A 33 -0.88 0.50 13.24
N PHE A 34 -1.57 0.73 12.12
CA PHE A 34 -3.00 0.47 12.02
C PHE A 34 -3.36 -0.15 10.66
N PRO A 35 -4.40 -1.00 10.60
CA PRO A 35 -4.86 -1.61 9.37
C PRO A 35 -5.53 -0.58 8.47
N THR A 36 -5.44 -0.77 7.15
CA THR A 36 -6.37 -0.19 6.19
C THR A 36 -6.90 -1.30 5.28
N GLU A 37 -7.85 -0.99 4.40
CA GLU A 37 -8.32 -1.93 3.38
C GLU A 37 -7.20 -2.27 2.38
N THR A 38 -6.17 -1.42 2.27
CA THR A 38 -5.02 -1.62 1.38
C THR A 38 -3.88 -2.41 2.02
N VAL A 39 -3.15 -1.78 2.93
CA VAL A 39 -2.01 -2.32 3.69
C VAL A 39 -1.99 -1.68 5.07
N TYR A 40 -1.27 -2.25 6.03
CA TYR A 40 -1.05 -1.60 7.32
C TYR A 40 -0.18 -0.36 7.16
N GLY A 41 -0.58 0.74 7.80
CA GLY A 41 0.15 2.00 7.83
C GLY A 41 0.90 2.21 9.15
N LEU A 42 2.05 2.88 9.13
CA LEU A 42 2.77 3.34 10.31
C LEU A 42 2.49 4.83 10.50
N GLY A 43 1.53 5.14 11.37
CA GLY A 43 0.99 6.46 11.60
C GLY A 43 1.74 7.30 12.63
N GLY A 44 1.80 8.60 12.39
CA GLY A 44 2.14 9.66 13.35
C GLY A 44 1.35 10.92 13.00
N ASP A 45 1.30 11.90 13.91
CA ASP A 45 0.65 13.19 13.65
C ASP A 45 1.26 13.87 12.41
N ALA A 46 0.43 14.12 11.38
CA ALA A 46 0.86 14.72 10.13
C ALA A 46 1.29 16.19 10.27
N GLU A 47 0.81 16.90 11.31
CA GLU A 47 1.18 18.28 11.60
C GLU A 47 2.39 18.40 12.53
N SER A 48 2.91 17.28 13.04
CA SER A 48 4.09 17.25 13.90
C SER A 48 5.33 16.85 13.09
N PRO A 49 6.26 17.78 12.79
CA PRO A 49 7.52 17.43 12.13
C PRO A 49 8.32 16.35 12.88
N ASP A 50 8.26 16.34 14.20
CA ASP A 50 8.93 15.35 15.05
C ASP A 50 8.31 13.96 14.91
N ALA A 51 6.97 13.85 14.88
CA ALA A 51 6.30 12.58 14.65
C ALA A 51 6.61 12.04 13.25
N VAL A 52 6.58 12.91 12.23
CA VAL A 52 6.97 12.57 10.86
C VAL A 52 8.44 12.11 10.80
N ALA A 53 9.35 12.76 11.52
CA ALA A 53 10.75 12.33 11.62
C ALA A 53 10.90 10.95 12.26
N ARG A 54 10.10 10.62 13.29
CA ARG A 54 10.08 9.29 13.90
C ARG A 54 9.61 8.21 12.93
N ILE A 55 8.63 8.49 12.08
CA ILE A 55 8.20 7.56 11.00
C ILE A 55 9.39 7.24 10.08
N TYR A 56 10.11 8.26 9.62
CA TYR A 56 11.27 8.08 8.75
C TYR A 56 12.37 7.27 9.45
N ALA A 57 12.69 7.60 10.69
CA ALA A 57 13.71 6.91 11.50
C ALA A 57 13.36 5.44 11.72
N ALA A 58 12.13 5.13 12.14
CA ALA A 58 11.68 3.75 12.37
C ALA A 58 11.78 2.89 11.10
N LYS A 59 11.46 3.47 9.94
CA LYS A 59 11.48 2.77 8.65
C LYS A 59 12.86 2.71 8.00
N GLY A 60 13.83 3.52 8.42
CA GLY A 60 15.05 3.77 7.66
C GLY A 60 14.76 4.42 6.30
N ARG A 61 13.72 5.25 6.21
CA ARG A 61 13.25 5.89 4.97
C ARG A 61 13.86 7.28 4.80
N PRO A 62 14.30 7.70 3.59
CA PRO A 62 14.76 9.06 3.34
C PRO A 62 13.68 10.11 3.63
N ALA A 63 14.04 11.18 4.35
CA ALA A 63 13.12 12.23 4.79
C ALA A 63 12.53 13.08 3.64
N ASN A 64 13.13 13.01 2.44
CA ASN A 64 12.67 13.70 1.25
C ASN A 64 11.57 12.92 0.48
N HIS A 65 11.08 11.79 0.99
CA HIS A 65 10.03 10.99 0.34
C HIS A 65 8.67 11.28 0.99
N PRO A 66 7.71 11.93 0.30
CA PRO A 66 6.44 12.34 0.89
C PRO A 66 5.62 11.16 1.44
N VAL A 67 4.86 11.42 2.49
CA VAL A 67 3.92 10.47 3.11
C VAL A 67 2.48 10.90 2.84
N ILE A 68 1.56 9.94 2.91
CA ILE A 68 0.13 10.17 2.69
C ILE A 68 -0.51 10.51 4.04
N VAL A 69 -1.26 11.61 4.08
CA VAL A 69 -2.10 11.97 5.23
C VAL A 69 -3.43 11.25 5.10
N HIS A 70 -3.78 10.51 6.15
CA HIS A 70 -5.04 9.81 6.29
C HIS A 70 -5.99 10.67 7.11
N LEU A 71 -7.20 10.86 6.58
CA LEU A 71 -8.24 11.67 7.18
C LEU A 71 -9.40 10.79 7.64
N ALA A 72 -10.04 11.19 8.72
CA ALA A 72 -11.32 10.67 9.13
C ALA A 72 -12.39 10.87 8.03
N PRO A 73 -13.46 10.05 7.96
CA PRO A 73 -14.56 10.23 7.01
C PRO A 73 -15.18 11.64 7.02
N GLN A 74 -15.29 12.26 8.19
CA GLN A 74 -15.78 13.63 8.40
C GLN A 74 -14.69 14.69 8.36
N GLY A 75 -13.43 14.30 8.12
CA GLY A 75 -12.31 15.23 8.03
C GLY A 75 -12.40 16.10 6.79
N ASP A 76 -12.22 17.41 6.95
CA ASP A 76 -12.28 18.35 5.83
C ASP A 76 -10.95 18.39 5.05
N PRO A 77 -10.90 17.91 3.79
CA PRO A 77 -9.70 17.99 2.96
C PRO A 77 -9.26 19.44 2.67
N ASN A 78 -10.17 20.43 2.70
CA ASN A 78 -9.82 21.84 2.47
C ASN A 78 -8.86 22.38 3.55
N TYR A 79 -8.87 21.80 4.75
CA TYR A 79 -7.88 22.16 5.77
C TYR A 79 -6.45 21.87 5.31
N TRP A 80 -6.23 20.87 4.47
CA TRP A 80 -4.90 20.39 4.11
C TRP A 80 -4.35 20.99 2.81
N VAL A 81 -5.21 21.58 1.99
CA VAL A 81 -4.87 22.05 0.64
C VAL A 81 -5.07 23.55 0.46
N GLU A 82 -4.34 24.13 -0.48
CA GLU A 82 -4.50 25.55 -0.84
C GLU A 82 -5.87 25.80 -1.48
N HIS A 83 -6.28 24.90 -2.38
CA HIS A 83 -7.57 24.89 -3.04
C HIS A 83 -7.95 23.43 -3.35
N LEU A 84 -9.21 23.07 -3.15
CA LEU A 84 -9.76 21.78 -3.54
C LEU A 84 -10.48 21.89 -4.89
N PRO A 85 -9.90 21.36 -5.98
CA PRO A 85 -10.54 21.40 -7.31
C PRO A 85 -11.86 20.63 -7.34
N ALA A 86 -12.77 21.00 -8.24
CA ALA A 86 -14.04 20.31 -8.41
C ALA A 86 -13.86 18.83 -8.81
N GLU A 87 -12.83 18.53 -9.60
CA GLU A 87 -12.41 17.18 -9.97
C GLU A 87 -12.04 16.35 -8.73
N ALA A 88 -11.33 16.96 -7.78
CA ALA A 88 -10.96 16.30 -6.54
C ALA A 88 -12.22 15.99 -5.70
N GLN A 89 -13.15 16.94 -5.59
CA GLN A 89 -14.41 16.72 -4.87
C GLN A 89 -15.23 15.57 -5.48
N ARG A 90 -15.40 15.53 -6.81
CA ARG A 90 -16.11 14.42 -7.49
C ARG A 90 -15.49 13.06 -7.19
N LEU A 91 -14.16 12.98 -7.17
CA LEU A 91 -13.44 11.73 -6.86
C LEU A 91 -13.53 11.34 -5.39
N ILE A 92 -13.54 12.32 -4.49
CA ILE A 92 -13.80 12.10 -3.05
C ILE A 92 -15.21 11.52 -2.88
N ASP A 93 -16.22 12.14 -3.47
CA ASP A 93 -17.61 11.68 -3.36
C ASP A 93 -17.80 10.26 -3.91
N ALA A 94 -17.03 9.88 -4.94
CA ALA A 94 -17.12 8.56 -5.58
C ALA A 94 -16.33 7.46 -4.86
N PHE A 95 -15.15 7.79 -4.31
CA PHE A 95 -14.17 6.78 -3.88
C PHE A 95 -13.72 6.90 -2.43
N TRP A 96 -14.16 7.92 -1.68
CA TRP A 96 -13.88 8.04 -0.25
C TRP A 96 -15.13 7.73 0.59
N PRO A 97 -14.99 6.99 1.71
CA PRO A 97 -13.77 6.30 2.15
C PRO A 97 -13.35 5.14 1.21
N GLY A 98 -12.06 5.01 0.91
CA GLY A 98 -11.57 3.96 0.03
C GLY A 98 -10.13 4.13 -0.50
N PRO A 99 -9.73 3.28 -1.47
CA PRO A 99 -8.33 3.08 -1.86
C PRO A 99 -7.85 4.08 -2.93
N LEU A 100 -8.32 5.32 -2.87
CA LEU A 100 -7.86 6.42 -3.73
C LEU A 100 -7.10 7.46 -2.90
N THR A 101 -5.90 7.81 -3.36
CA THR A 101 -5.10 8.92 -2.84
C THR A 101 -5.04 10.04 -3.86
N LEU A 102 -5.30 11.26 -3.43
CA LEU A 102 -5.20 12.46 -4.28
C LEU A 102 -3.96 13.28 -3.89
N ILE A 103 -3.12 13.61 -4.88
CA ILE A 103 -2.04 14.57 -4.73
C ILE A 103 -2.55 15.96 -5.12
N LEU A 104 -2.53 16.88 -4.16
CA LEU A 104 -3.09 18.22 -4.27
C LEU A 104 -2.07 19.27 -3.81
N LYS A 105 -2.27 20.55 -4.16
CA LYS A 105 -1.43 21.65 -3.67
C LYS A 105 -1.62 21.81 -2.16
N ARG A 106 -0.53 21.69 -1.41
CA ARG A 106 -0.52 21.74 0.07
C ARG A 106 -0.79 23.15 0.55
N ALA A 107 -1.64 23.32 1.57
CA ALA A 107 -1.82 24.63 2.20
C ALA A 107 -0.53 25.07 2.92
N ALA A 108 -0.23 26.37 2.88
CA ALA A 108 0.99 26.92 3.50
C ALA A 108 1.11 26.61 5.01
N ARG A 109 -0.02 26.46 5.72
CA ARG A 109 -0.08 26.09 7.15
C ARG A 109 0.39 24.66 7.44
N ILE A 110 0.29 23.75 6.48
CA ILE A 110 0.66 22.35 6.69
C ILE A 110 2.19 22.22 6.61
N PRO A 111 2.86 21.61 7.58
CA PRO A 111 4.33 21.51 7.59
C PRO A 111 4.89 20.81 6.35
N ALA A 112 6.00 21.32 5.80
CA ALA A 112 6.65 20.73 4.64
C ALA A 112 7.24 19.32 4.92
N ALA A 113 7.40 18.94 6.19
CA ALA A 113 7.90 17.62 6.59
C ALA A 113 7.02 16.48 6.04
N VAL A 114 5.69 16.65 6.04
CA VAL A 114 4.75 15.61 5.57
C VAL A 114 4.84 15.38 4.06
N SER A 115 5.21 16.43 3.31
CA SER A 115 5.35 16.39 1.86
C SER A 115 6.78 16.11 1.37
N GLY A 116 7.72 15.79 2.28
CA GLY A 116 9.14 15.62 1.91
C GLY A 116 9.74 16.88 1.29
N GLY A 117 9.28 18.05 1.73
CA GLY A 117 9.69 19.36 1.22
C GLY A 117 8.93 19.85 -0.02
N GLN A 118 7.94 19.11 -0.52
CA GLN A 118 7.18 19.48 -1.72
C GLN A 118 6.02 20.44 -1.43
N ASP A 119 5.56 21.13 -2.47
CA ASP A 119 4.37 21.99 -2.43
C ASP A 119 3.06 21.21 -2.62
N SER A 120 3.14 19.88 -2.75
CA SER A 120 1.98 19.00 -2.83
C SER A 120 1.88 18.07 -1.62
N VAL A 121 0.66 17.66 -1.28
CA VAL A 121 0.34 16.72 -0.21
C VAL A 121 -0.54 15.60 -0.76
N GLY A 122 -0.31 14.37 -0.31
CA GLY A 122 -1.17 13.24 -0.63
C GLY A 122 -2.21 13.03 0.46
N LEU A 123 -3.49 13.05 0.10
CA LEU A 123 -4.61 12.85 1.02
C LEU A 123 -5.36 11.57 0.69
N ARG A 124 -5.91 10.91 1.72
CA ARG A 124 -6.76 9.73 1.60
C ARG A 124 -7.69 9.60 2.79
N CYS A 125 -8.91 9.12 2.57
CA CYS A 125 -9.78 8.61 3.62
C CYS A 125 -9.90 7.08 3.48
N PRO A 126 -9.30 6.26 4.37
CA PRO A 126 -9.37 4.79 4.25
C PRO A 126 -10.76 4.24 4.66
N SER A 127 -11.17 3.13 4.06
CA SER A 127 -12.49 2.51 4.33
C SER A 127 -12.50 1.49 5.48
N HIS A 128 -11.33 1.17 6.05
CA HIS A 128 -11.24 0.17 7.10
C HIS A 128 -11.83 0.66 8.44
N PRO A 129 -12.77 -0.06 9.06
CA PRO A 129 -13.46 0.39 10.27
C PRO A 129 -12.53 0.76 11.43
N VAL A 130 -11.48 -0.03 11.67
CA VAL A 130 -10.45 0.28 12.69
C VAL A 130 -9.64 1.54 12.36
N ALA A 131 -9.35 1.80 11.08
CA ALA A 131 -8.67 3.03 10.66
C ALA A 131 -9.56 4.23 10.90
N GLN A 132 -10.84 4.15 10.51
CA GLN A 132 -11.81 5.22 10.70
C GLN A 132 -11.97 5.55 12.19
N ALA A 133 -12.16 4.53 13.04
CA ALA A 133 -12.26 4.75 14.49
C ALA A 133 -11.01 5.44 15.09
N LEU A 134 -9.80 5.04 14.68
CA LEU A 134 -8.56 5.71 15.10
C LEU A 134 -8.50 7.17 14.62
N LEU A 135 -8.80 7.40 13.35
CA LEU A 135 -8.75 8.71 12.72
C LEU A 135 -9.79 9.66 13.32
N ASP A 136 -10.97 9.16 13.64
CA ASP A 136 -12.04 9.90 14.32
C ASP A 136 -11.61 10.32 15.72
N ALA A 137 -11.11 9.37 16.52
CA ALA A 137 -10.64 9.62 17.87
C ALA A 137 -9.47 10.62 17.88
N PHE A 138 -8.51 10.46 16.96
CA PHE A 138 -7.40 11.40 16.85
C PHE A 138 -7.84 12.78 16.35
N SER A 139 -8.77 12.84 15.38
CA SER A 139 -9.31 14.11 14.88
C SER A 139 -10.04 14.90 15.97
N ALA A 140 -10.77 14.22 16.85
CA ALA A 140 -11.43 14.86 18.01
C ALA A 140 -10.42 15.54 18.96
N LEU A 141 -9.25 14.94 19.17
CA LEU A 141 -8.16 15.55 19.97
C LEU A 141 -7.52 16.76 19.27
N ARG A 142 -7.72 16.90 17.95
CA ARG A 142 -7.14 17.93 17.08
C ARG A 142 -8.16 18.92 16.55
N ASN A 143 -9.21 19.19 17.34
CA ASN A 143 -10.28 20.15 17.01
C ASN A 143 -10.96 19.86 15.65
N GLY A 144 -11.07 18.59 15.25
CA GLY A 144 -11.69 18.17 13.99
C GLY A 144 -10.77 18.22 12.77
N HIS A 145 -9.49 18.56 12.95
CA HIS A 145 -8.52 18.67 11.86
C HIS A 145 -7.38 17.65 11.92
N GLY A 146 -7.48 16.64 12.79
CA GLY A 146 -6.42 15.64 12.94
C GLY A 146 -6.25 14.80 11.67
N GLY A 147 -5.00 14.68 11.23
CA GLY A 147 -4.61 13.82 10.12
C GLY A 147 -3.40 12.99 10.48
N VAL A 148 -3.39 11.73 10.05
CA VAL A 148 -2.32 10.78 10.38
C VAL A 148 -1.46 10.55 9.14
N ALA A 149 -0.20 10.99 9.20
CA ALA A 149 0.78 10.68 8.19
C ALA A 149 1.16 9.20 8.31
N ALA A 150 0.84 8.39 7.30
CA ALA A 150 1.03 6.94 7.39
C ALA A 150 1.50 6.33 6.06
N PRO A 151 2.80 6.09 5.86
CA PRO A 151 3.25 5.15 4.84
C PRO A 151 3.03 3.70 5.30
N SER A 152 3.26 2.71 4.42
CA SER A 152 3.17 1.29 4.77
C SER A 152 4.05 0.93 5.98
N ALA A 153 3.59 0.04 6.86
CA ALA A 153 4.29 -0.32 8.10
C ALA A 153 5.37 -1.41 7.91
N ASN A 154 6.33 -1.16 7.02
CA ASN A 154 7.53 -1.98 6.81
C ASN A 154 8.80 -1.14 6.78
N ARG A 155 9.99 -1.75 6.89
CA ARG A 155 11.24 -1.05 6.62
C ARG A 155 11.32 -0.68 5.14
N PHE A 156 11.98 0.42 4.85
CA PHE A 156 12.04 0.99 3.52
C PHE A 156 12.60 -0.01 2.50
N GLY A 157 11.90 -0.19 1.37
CA GLY A 157 12.26 -1.13 0.31
C GLY A 157 11.69 -2.55 0.47
N HIS A 158 11.39 -2.99 1.70
CA HIS A 158 10.83 -4.32 1.97
C HIS A 158 9.38 -4.46 1.47
N VAL A 159 8.89 -5.70 1.42
CA VAL A 159 7.49 -6.04 1.13
C VAL A 159 6.54 -5.35 2.12
N SER A 160 5.43 -4.80 1.66
CA SER A 160 4.47 -4.13 2.54
C SER A 160 3.73 -5.12 3.46
N PRO A 161 3.21 -4.67 4.63
CA PRO A 161 2.45 -5.52 5.54
C PRO A 161 0.95 -5.51 5.24
N THR A 162 0.34 -6.68 5.11
CA THR A 162 -1.12 -6.85 4.99
C THR A 162 -1.79 -7.43 6.24
N THR A 163 -1.03 -7.68 7.30
CA THR A 163 -1.52 -8.19 8.59
C THR A 163 -0.75 -7.52 9.73
N ALA A 164 -1.32 -7.50 10.94
CA ALA A 164 -0.62 -7.01 12.12
C ALA A 164 0.64 -7.83 12.43
N GLN A 165 0.62 -9.14 12.13
CA GLN A 165 1.80 -9.98 12.31
C GLN A 165 2.95 -9.55 11.40
N HIS A 166 2.68 -9.17 10.15
CA HIS A 166 3.71 -8.63 9.26
C HIS A 166 4.37 -7.37 9.83
N VAL A 167 3.63 -6.51 10.54
CA VAL A 167 4.17 -5.34 11.23
C VAL A 167 5.06 -5.74 12.41
N ARG A 168 4.58 -6.68 13.25
CA ARG A 168 5.33 -7.22 14.40
C ARG A 168 6.62 -7.89 13.97
N ASP A 169 6.60 -8.65 12.87
CA ASP A 169 7.79 -9.30 12.31
C ASP A 169 8.86 -8.27 11.86
N GLU A 170 8.45 -7.04 11.55
CA GLU A 170 9.32 -5.98 11.05
C GLU A 170 9.93 -5.12 12.16
N PHE A 171 9.12 -4.79 13.18
CA PHE A 171 9.44 -3.80 14.20
C PHE A 171 9.47 -4.35 15.63
N GLY A 172 9.11 -5.62 15.86
CA GLY A 172 8.94 -6.18 17.20
C GLY A 172 7.91 -5.39 18.02
N ASP A 173 8.19 -5.23 19.32
CA ASP A 173 7.32 -4.53 20.27
C ASP A 173 7.54 -2.99 20.28
N ALA A 174 8.40 -2.46 19.41
CA ALA A 174 8.75 -1.05 19.40
C ALA A 174 7.61 -0.12 18.92
N ILE A 175 6.64 -0.67 18.19
CA ILE A 175 5.51 0.06 17.62
C ILE A 175 4.21 -0.55 18.16
N HIS A 176 3.31 0.30 18.66
CA HIS A 176 1.98 -0.13 19.03
C HIS A 176 1.18 -0.50 17.78
N VAL A 177 0.59 -1.69 17.74
CA VAL A 177 -0.16 -2.21 16.57
C VAL A 177 -1.61 -2.44 16.94
N LEU A 178 -2.53 -1.77 16.24
CA LEU A 178 -3.94 -2.12 16.24
C LEU A 178 -4.15 -3.32 15.31
N ASP A 179 -4.63 -4.44 15.84
CA ASP A 179 -4.88 -5.66 15.06
C ASP A 179 -6.32 -5.68 14.55
N GLY A 180 -6.52 -5.28 13.30
CA GLY A 180 -7.83 -5.30 12.65
C GLY A 180 -8.01 -6.43 11.65
N GLY A 181 -7.15 -7.46 11.69
CA GLY A 181 -7.18 -8.56 10.71
C GLY A 181 -6.41 -8.25 9.42
N ALA A 182 -6.65 -9.03 8.38
CA ALA A 182 -5.95 -8.88 7.11
C ALA A 182 -6.55 -7.75 6.25
N SER A 183 -5.73 -7.08 5.46
CA SER A 183 -6.19 -6.09 4.48
C SER A 183 -6.94 -6.76 3.32
N ASP A 184 -8.07 -6.18 2.91
CA ASP A 184 -8.95 -6.74 1.88
C ASP A 184 -8.42 -6.61 0.44
N VAL A 185 -7.71 -5.52 0.14
CA VAL A 185 -7.13 -5.21 -1.18
C VAL A 185 -5.70 -5.73 -1.32
N GLY A 186 -4.91 -5.70 -0.23
CA GLY A 186 -3.55 -6.24 -0.14
C GLY A 186 -2.44 -5.52 -0.90
N ILE A 187 -2.76 -4.55 -1.76
CA ILE A 187 -1.80 -3.60 -2.35
C ILE A 187 -2.18 -2.16 -1.98
N GLU A 188 -1.23 -1.24 -2.10
CA GLU A 188 -1.44 0.16 -1.77
C GLU A 188 -2.47 0.86 -2.69
N SER A 189 -3.00 1.98 -2.22
CA SER A 189 -3.96 2.82 -2.92
C SER A 189 -3.50 3.27 -4.32
N THR A 190 -4.47 3.48 -5.20
CA THR A 190 -4.28 4.25 -6.43
C THR A 190 -3.86 5.67 -6.05
N ILE A 191 -2.86 6.23 -6.74
CA ILE A 191 -2.44 7.63 -6.54
C ILE A 191 -2.73 8.40 -7.82
N LEU A 192 -3.61 9.40 -7.73
CA LEU A 192 -3.90 10.35 -8.78
C LEU A 192 -3.38 11.74 -8.38
N ASP A 193 -2.68 12.40 -9.30
CA ASP A 193 -2.24 13.77 -9.15
C ASP A 193 -3.18 14.74 -9.86
N LEU A 194 -3.58 15.76 -9.12
CA LEU A 194 -4.40 16.88 -9.56
C LEU A 194 -3.72 18.23 -9.26
N SER A 195 -2.49 18.22 -8.72
CA SER A 195 -1.77 19.42 -8.31
C SER A 195 -1.21 20.24 -9.49
N ARG A 196 -1.22 19.68 -10.70
CA ARG A 196 -0.66 20.29 -11.92
C ARG A 196 -1.70 20.78 -12.93
N GLY A 197 -3.00 20.73 -12.57
CA GLY A 197 -4.09 21.21 -13.42
C GLY A 197 -4.61 20.21 -14.46
N PHE A 198 -4.17 18.95 -14.40
CA PHE A 198 -4.72 17.84 -15.19
C PHE A 198 -4.60 16.53 -14.39
N PRO A 199 -5.51 15.56 -14.59
CA PRO A 199 -5.45 14.27 -13.90
C PRO A 199 -4.32 13.39 -14.45
N ALA A 200 -3.40 12.98 -13.57
CA ALA A 200 -2.31 12.08 -13.91
C ALA A 200 -2.20 10.93 -12.90
N LEU A 201 -2.27 9.69 -13.38
CA LEU A 201 -2.08 8.51 -12.56
C LEU A 201 -0.58 8.37 -12.24
N LEU A 202 -0.23 8.43 -10.95
CA LEU A 202 1.15 8.25 -10.49
C LEU A 202 1.43 6.81 -10.05
N ARG A 203 0.42 6.13 -9.51
CA ARG A 203 0.54 4.74 -9.06
C ARG A 203 -0.77 3.99 -9.29
N PRO A 204 -0.77 2.88 -10.06
CA PRO A 204 -1.95 2.05 -10.20
C PRO A 204 -2.29 1.30 -8.90
N GLY A 205 -3.57 1.07 -8.68
CA GLY A 205 -4.13 0.38 -7.51
C GLY A 205 -5.53 -0.14 -7.81
N ARG A 206 -6.37 -0.27 -6.77
CA ARG A 206 -7.73 -0.83 -6.86
C ARG A 206 -8.70 0.02 -7.69
N VAL A 207 -8.57 1.35 -7.62
CA VAL A 207 -9.33 2.28 -8.46
C VAL A 207 -8.60 2.39 -9.79
N THR A 208 -9.26 1.97 -10.87
CA THR A 208 -8.67 1.85 -12.20
C THR A 208 -8.69 3.19 -12.95
N PRO A 209 -7.90 3.33 -14.03
CA PRO A 209 -7.99 4.50 -14.91
C PRO A 209 -9.37 4.67 -15.54
N GLN A 210 -10.09 3.57 -15.79
CA GLN A 210 -11.46 3.63 -16.30
C GLN A 210 -12.42 4.17 -15.24
N ASP A 211 -12.33 3.70 -13.99
CA ASP A 211 -13.15 4.22 -12.89
C ASP A 211 -12.98 5.74 -12.72
N ILE A 212 -11.73 6.22 -12.85
CA ILE A 212 -11.41 7.66 -12.80
C ILE A 212 -12.03 8.38 -14.01
N ALA A 213 -11.94 7.80 -15.20
CA ALA A 213 -12.50 8.38 -16.41
C ALA A 213 -14.03 8.51 -16.35
N ASP A 214 -14.70 7.51 -15.78
CA ASP A 214 -16.16 7.50 -15.63
C ASP A 214 -16.64 8.63 -14.71
N VAL A 215 -15.85 8.99 -13.70
CA VAL A 215 -16.16 10.11 -12.78
C VAL A 215 -15.79 11.46 -13.39
N LEU A 216 -14.61 11.56 -14.01
CA LEU A 216 -14.09 12.84 -14.50
C LEU A 216 -14.65 13.26 -15.86
N GLY A 217 -15.05 12.29 -16.68
CA GLY A 217 -15.40 12.48 -18.09
C GLY A 217 -14.19 12.46 -19.03
N GLU A 218 -12.98 12.23 -18.51
CA GLU A 218 -11.74 12.13 -19.26
C GLU A 218 -10.78 11.13 -18.61
N ALA A 219 -10.00 10.41 -19.43
CA ALA A 219 -9.03 9.45 -18.91
C ALA A 219 -7.82 10.17 -18.29
N PRO A 220 -7.33 9.72 -17.12
CA PRO A 220 -6.11 10.29 -16.55
C PRO A 220 -4.90 9.94 -17.43
N ARG A 221 -3.90 10.82 -17.46
CA ARG A 221 -2.62 10.49 -18.08
C ARG A 221 -1.98 9.31 -17.34
N LEU A 222 -1.60 8.27 -18.07
CA LEU A 222 -0.95 7.09 -17.50
C LEU A 222 0.53 7.35 -17.21
N PRO A 223 1.12 6.67 -16.22
CA PRO A 223 2.54 6.80 -15.91
C PRO A 223 3.37 6.14 -17.02
N ASP A 224 4.13 6.94 -17.76
CA ASP A 224 5.03 6.49 -18.83
C ASP A 224 6.52 6.55 -18.41
N GLY A 225 6.80 6.99 -17.18
CA GLY A 225 8.16 7.16 -16.65
C GLY A 225 8.97 8.30 -17.27
N SER A 226 8.39 9.06 -18.21
CA SER A 226 9.06 10.15 -18.93
C SER A 226 8.84 11.52 -18.30
N ASP A 227 7.85 11.65 -17.43
CA ASP A 227 7.45 12.92 -16.85
C ASP A 227 8.28 13.29 -15.61
N ALA A 228 9.41 13.97 -15.84
CA ALA A 228 10.27 14.50 -14.79
C ALA A 228 9.60 15.59 -13.92
N THR A 229 8.45 16.13 -14.33
CA THR A 229 7.71 17.16 -13.58
C THR A 229 6.69 16.57 -12.60
N ALA A 230 6.46 15.26 -12.66
CA ALA A 230 5.54 14.59 -11.75
C ALA A 230 6.01 14.73 -10.30
N PRO A 231 5.11 15.08 -9.35
CA PRO A 231 5.49 15.14 -7.95
C PRO A 231 5.91 13.74 -7.49
N ARG A 232 6.88 13.70 -6.57
CA ARG A 232 7.25 12.43 -5.94
C ARG A 232 6.03 11.91 -5.19
N ALA A 233 5.82 10.61 -5.24
CA ALA A 233 4.74 9.93 -4.53
C ALA A 233 5.27 8.65 -3.87
N SER A 234 4.56 8.16 -2.87
CA SER A 234 4.96 6.91 -2.19
C SER A 234 4.87 5.72 -3.15
N GLY A 235 5.89 4.86 -3.15
CA GLY A 235 5.91 3.63 -3.94
C GLY A 235 6.23 3.79 -5.43
N THR A 236 6.72 4.95 -5.88
CA THR A 236 7.10 5.18 -7.30
C THR A 236 8.58 4.88 -7.61
N LEU A 237 9.35 4.37 -6.64
CA LEU A 237 10.75 4.00 -6.83
C LEU A 237 10.91 2.79 -7.75
N LYS A 238 11.99 2.80 -8.55
CA LYS A 238 12.29 1.72 -9.51
C LYS A 238 12.36 0.36 -8.83
N ALA A 239 13.04 0.27 -7.68
CA ALA A 239 13.11 -0.93 -6.85
C ALA A 239 12.36 -0.71 -5.53
N HIS A 240 11.34 -1.52 -5.27
CA HIS A 240 10.49 -1.45 -4.08
C HIS A 240 9.68 -2.73 -3.92
N TYR A 241 9.14 -3.00 -2.72
CA TYR A 241 8.37 -4.22 -2.40
C TYR A 241 9.19 -5.51 -2.57
N ALA A 242 10.51 -5.42 -2.46
CA ALA A 242 11.39 -6.52 -2.74
C ALA A 242 11.40 -7.52 -1.57
N PRO A 243 11.24 -8.83 -1.82
CA PRO A 243 11.61 -9.86 -0.86
C PRO A 243 13.13 -9.83 -0.59
N ARG A 244 13.59 -10.58 0.40
CA ARG A 244 15.03 -10.81 0.64
C ARG A 244 15.58 -11.86 -0.32
N THR A 245 14.77 -12.86 -0.64
CA THR A 245 15.11 -13.90 -1.59
C THR A 245 15.13 -13.34 -3.01
N PRO A 246 16.18 -13.60 -3.81
CA PRO A 246 16.26 -13.14 -5.21
C PRO A 246 15.01 -13.48 -6.02
N LEU A 247 14.43 -12.49 -6.70
CA LEU A 247 13.20 -12.64 -7.47
C LEU A 247 13.43 -12.34 -8.95
N ALA A 248 12.92 -13.22 -9.82
CA ALA A 248 12.86 -13.01 -11.26
C ALA A 248 11.41 -13.03 -11.77
N LEU A 249 11.04 -12.03 -12.58
CA LEU A 249 9.73 -11.91 -13.23
C LEU A 249 9.88 -12.07 -14.74
N LEU A 250 9.56 -13.25 -15.28
CA LEU A 250 9.83 -13.59 -16.68
C LEU A 250 8.63 -14.29 -17.34
N PRO A 251 8.48 -14.23 -18.68
CA PRO A 251 7.56 -15.12 -19.38
C PRO A 251 7.89 -16.59 -19.05
N PHE A 252 6.89 -17.46 -18.97
CA PHE A 252 7.10 -18.85 -18.55
C PHE A 252 8.16 -19.58 -19.39
N VAL A 253 8.18 -19.35 -20.71
CA VAL A 253 9.19 -19.90 -21.64
C VAL A 253 10.63 -19.55 -21.27
N ALA A 254 10.86 -18.44 -20.56
CA ALA A 254 12.18 -18.05 -20.06
C ALA A 254 12.45 -18.57 -18.63
N LEU A 255 11.42 -19.01 -17.90
CA LEU A 255 11.57 -19.68 -16.60
C LEU A 255 11.95 -21.15 -16.75
N GLU A 256 11.42 -21.84 -17.78
CA GLU A 256 11.68 -23.27 -17.99
C GLU A 256 13.18 -23.62 -18.05
N PRO A 257 14.05 -22.90 -18.78
CA PRO A 257 15.48 -23.20 -18.77
C PRO A 257 16.13 -22.98 -17.40
N LEU A 258 15.67 -22.00 -16.63
CA LEU A 258 16.18 -21.74 -15.26
C LEU A 258 15.79 -22.86 -14.30
N LEU A 259 14.58 -23.40 -14.45
CA LEU A 259 14.10 -24.56 -13.69
C LEU A 259 14.87 -25.83 -14.07
N ALA A 260 15.18 -26.02 -15.36
CA ALA A 260 15.95 -27.17 -15.84
C ALA A 260 17.43 -27.12 -15.45
N ALA A 261 18.02 -25.93 -15.34
CA ALA A 261 19.43 -25.73 -15.00
C ALA A 261 19.72 -25.65 -13.48
N ARG A 262 18.75 -25.97 -12.63
CA ARG A 262 18.93 -26.01 -11.17
C ARG A 262 19.96 -27.06 -10.76
N GLN A 263 20.69 -26.79 -9.68
CA GLN A 263 21.49 -27.83 -9.03
C GLN A 263 20.57 -28.83 -8.31
N GLU A 264 21.03 -30.06 -8.11
CA GLU A 264 20.23 -31.16 -7.52
C GLU A 264 19.71 -30.81 -6.12
N ASP A 265 20.52 -30.12 -5.32
CA ASP A 265 20.16 -29.65 -3.97
C ASP A 265 19.50 -28.25 -3.95
N GLU A 266 19.29 -27.62 -5.12
CA GLU A 266 18.73 -26.27 -5.20
C GLU A 266 17.21 -26.27 -5.07
N ARG A 267 16.71 -25.69 -3.98
CA ARG A 267 15.27 -25.45 -3.78
C ARG A 267 14.87 -24.07 -4.30
N VAL A 268 13.96 -24.00 -5.25
CA VAL A 268 13.43 -22.75 -5.80
C VAL A 268 11.92 -22.63 -5.56
N ALA A 269 11.39 -21.41 -5.57
CA ALA A 269 9.95 -21.19 -5.65
C ALA A 269 9.52 -20.87 -7.08
N LEU A 270 8.41 -21.47 -7.52
CA LEU A 270 7.77 -21.16 -8.80
C LEU A 270 6.34 -20.66 -8.54
N VAL A 271 6.06 -19.41 -8.90
CA VAL A 271 4.72 -18.83 -8.91
C VAL A 271 4.25 -18.70 -10.34
N ALA A 272 3.36 -19.59 -10.77
CA ALA A 272 2.88 -19.64 -12.15
C ALA A 272 1.45 -20.16 -12.23
N ARG A 273 0.78 -19.92 -13.36
CA ARG A 273 -0.54 -20.50 -13.63
C ARG A 273 -0.41 -22.04 -13.69
N VAL A 274 -1.37 -22.76 -13.12
CA VAL A 274 -1.37 -24.23 -13.09
C VAL A 274 -1.26 -24.82 -14.50
N SER A 275 -1.98 -24.24 -15.46
CA SER A 275 -1.96 -24.64 -16.88
C SER A 275 -0.60 -24.48 -17.56
N ARG A 276 0.29 -23.63 -17.01
CA ARG A 276 1.63 -23.37 -17.54
C ARG A 276 2.69 -24.17 -16.80
N ALA A 277 2.58 -24.28 -15.48
CA ALA A 277 3.52 -25.01 -14.64
C ALA A 277 3.74 -26.46 -15.11
N GLY A 278 2.68 -27.17 -15.49
CA GLY A 278 2.76 -28.55 -15.99
C GLY A 278 3.51 -29.45 -15.02
N HIS A 279 4.49 -30.22 -15.52
CA HIS A 279 5.28 -31.15 -14.70
C HIS A 279 6.14 -30.45 -13.62
N TRP A 280 6.41 -29.14 -13.75
CA TRP A 280 7.18 -28.40 -12.74
C TRP A 280 6.41 -28.22 -11.42
N ALA A 281 5.08 -28.36 -11.44
CA ALA A 281 4.26 -28.26 -10.23
C ALA A 281 4.61 -29.34 -9.19
N ASP A 282 5.03 -30.53 -9.66
CA ASP A 282 5.36 -31.70 -8.85
C ASP A 282 6.86 -32.04 -8.87
N ALA A 283 7.68 -31.20 -9.51
CA ALA A 283 9.11 -31.47 -9.68
C ALA A 283 9.87 -31.33 -8.35
N GLU A 284 10.83 -32.23 -8.11
CA GLU A 284 11.69 -32.17 -6.94
C GLU A 284 12.48 -30.84 -6.89
N GLY A 285 12.64 -30.32 -5.67
CA GLY A 285 13.24 -29.01 -5.41
C GLY A 285 12.40 -27.80 -5.88
N VAL A 286 11.22 -27.99 -6.49
CA VAL A 286 10.32 -26.87 -6.85
C VAL A 286 9.26 -26.71 -5.77
N HIS A 287 9.29 -25.59 -5.07
CA HIS A 287 8.17 -25.14 -4.26
C HIS A 287 7.17 -24.40 -5.15
N PHE A 288 6.23 -25.13 -5.72
CA PHE A 288 5.22 -24.55 -6.60
C PHE A 288 4.09 -23.88 -5.81
N ILE A 289 3.72 -22.68 -6.25
CA ILE A 289 2.49 -21.98 -5.85
C ILE A 289 1.69 -21.65 -7.11
N ALA A 290 0.43 -22.05 -7.10
CA ALA A 290 -0.52 -21.65 -8.13
C ALA A 290 -0.78 -20.14 -8.03
N ALA A 291 -0.43 -19.42 -9.11
CA ALA A 291 -0.76 -18.01 -9.24
C ALA A 291 -2.29 -17.83 -9.31
N PRO A 292 -2.89 -16.91 -8.54
CA PRO A 292 -4.30 -16.56 -8.69
C PRO A 292 -4.61 -16.10 -10.12
N GLU A 293 -5.74 -16.52 -10.68
CA GLU A 293 -6.18 -16.09 -12.02
C GLU A 293 -6.95 -14.77 -12.01
N ASP A 294 -7.49 -14.39 -10.85
CA ASP A 294 -8.18 -13.13 -10.65
C ASP A 294 -7.18 -12.07 -10.14
N PRO A 295 -7.07 -10.89 -10.80
CA PRO A 295 -6.09 -9.86 -10.42
C PRO A 295 -6.34 -9.26 -9.04
N HIS A 296 -7.58 -9.27 -8.55
CA HIS A 296 -7.93 -8.76 -7.21
C HIS A 296 -7.56 -9.75 -6.12
N VAL A 297 -7.80 -11.05 -6.35
CA VAL A 297 -7.32 -12.11 -5.47
C VAL A 297 -5.79 -12.09 -5.43
N TYR A 298 -5.14 -11.95 -6.60
CA TYR A 298 -3.68 -11.83 -6.67
C TYR A 298 -3.19 -10.63 -5.86
N ALA A 299 -3.76 -9.44 -6.08
CA ALA A 299 -3.39 -8.24 -5.33
C ALA A 299 -3.52 -8.43 -3.81
N ARG A 300 -4.62 -9.04 -3.34
CA ARG A 300 -4.85 -9.32 -1.92
C ARG A 300 -3.76 -10.21 -1.32
N GLU A 301 -3.34 -11.23 -2.06
CA GLU A 301 -2.45 -12.28 -1.57
C GLU A 301 -0.98 -11.98 -1.83
N LEU A 302 -0.65 -11.07 -2.76
CA LEU A 302 0.69 -10.83 -3.28
C LEU A 302 1.74 -10.64 -2.17
N TYR A 303 1.51 -9.72 -1.24
CA TYR A 303 2.52 -9.43 -0.21
C TYR A 303 2.60 -10.52 0.86
N GLY A 304 1.50 -11.20 1.16
CA GLY A 304 1.52 -12.39 2.02
C GLY A 304 2.34 -13.52 1.38
N LEU A 305 2.13 -13.75 0.08
CA LEU A 305 2.87 -14.72 -0.73
C LEU A 305 4.37 -14.42 -0.72
N LEU A 306 4.78 -13.19 -1.06
CA LEU A 306 6.21 -12.81 -1.09
C LEU A 306 6.87 -12.98 0.29
N ARG A 307 6.17 -12.60 1.38
CA ARG A 307 6.67 -12.78 2.75
C ARG A 307 6.75 -14.26 3.16
N ALA A 308 5.82 -15.11 2.70
CA ALA A 308 5.87 -16.54 2.94
C ALA A 308 7.03 -17.20 2.19
N LEU A 309 7.27 -16.79 0.94
CA LEU A 309 8.39 -17.26 0.13
C LEU A 309 9.76 -16.89 0.72
N ASP A 310 9.87 -15.71 1.31
CA ASP A 310 11.05 -15.28 2.07
C ASP A 310 11.36 -16.13 3.31
N ARG A 311 10.42 -16.98 3.74
CA ARG A 311 10.54 -17.91 4.87
C ARG A 311 10.62 -19.38 4.42
N ALA A 312 10.45 -19.64 3.12
CA ALA A 312 10.39 -20.98 2.57
C ALA A 312 11.77 -21.62 2.33
N ASN A 313 12.86 -20.95 2.70
CA ASN A 313 14.25 -21.39 2.51
C ASN A 313 14.54 -21.81 1.05
N VAL A 314 14.06 -21.00 0.09
CA VAL A 314 14.35 -21.17 -1.34
C VAL A 314 15.48 -20.23 -1.75
N THR A 315 16.31 -20.64 -2.71
CA THR A 315 17.44 -19.85 -3.22
C THR A 315 17.01 -18.69 -4.11
N ARG A 316 15.88 -18.85 -4.80
CA ARG A 316 15.28 -17.83 -5.68
C ARG A 316 13.78 -18.04 -5.86
N ILE A 317 13.08 -16.95 -6.16
CA ILE A 317 11.66 -16.88 -6.49
C ILE A 317 11.53 -16.61 -7.99
N LEU A 318 10.84 -17.51 -8.71
CA LEU A 318 10.57 -17.41 -10.13
C LEU A 318 9.07 -17.15 -10.33
N ILE A 319 8.72 -15.97 -10.85
CA ILE A 319 7.32 -15.57 -11.06
C ILE A 319 7.05 -15.44 -12.56
N GLU A 320 5.99 -16.10 -13.01
CA GLU A 320 5.48 -15.95 -14.37
C GLU A 320 4.95 -14.52 -14.58
N LYS A 321 5.36 -13.88 -15.69
CA LYS A 321 4.77 -12.60 -16.13
C LYS A 321 3.26 -12.74 -16.36
N LEU A 322 2.52 -11.78 -15.80
CA LEU A 322 1.07 -11.69 -15.92
C LEU A 322 0.69 -10.98 -17.24
N PRO A 323 -0.59 -11.07 -17.67
CA PRO A 323 -1.06 -10.34 -18.83
C PRO A 323 -0.79 -8.84 -18.74
N ASP A 324 -0.47 -8.21 -19.87
CA ASP A 324 -0.28 -6.76 -19.97
C ASP A 324 -1.62 -6.09 -20.33
N THR A 325 -2.55 -6.14 -19.38
CA THR A 325 -3.90 -5.54 -19.51
C THR A 325 -4.19 -4.62 -18.34
N ILE A 326 -5.22 -3.78 -18.49
CA ILE A 326 -5.55 -2.74 -17.50
C ILE A 326 -5.94 -3.32 -16.13
N GLU A 327 -6.51 -4.52 -16.10
CA GLU A 327 -6.90 -5.21 -14.87
C GLU A 327 -5.68 -5.68 -14.07
N TRP A 328 -4.57 -5.98 -14.75
CA TRP A 328 -3.34 -6.48 -14.14
C TRP A 328 -2.31 -5.40 -13.86
N ILE A 329 -2.53 -4.16 -14.34
CA ILE A 329 -1.54 -3.06 -14.25
C ILE A 329 -1.05 -2.81 -12.82
N ALA A 330 -1.94 -2.93 -11.82
CA ALA A 330 -1.59 -2.71 -10.43
C ALA A 330 -0.67 -3.81 -9.88
N VAL A 331 -0.97 -5.09 -10.17
CA VAL A 331 -0.15 -6.23 -9.74
C VAL A 331 1.19 -6.23 -10.50
N ASN A 332 1.17 -5.99 -11.81
CA ASN A 332 2.35 -5.85 -12.64
C ASN A 332 3.28 -4.75 -12.15
N ASP A 333 2.74 -3.58 -11.74
CA ASP A 333 3.56 -2.51 -11.17
C ASP A 333 4.29 -2.97 -9.90
N ARG A 334 3.61 -3.69 -8.98
CA ARG A 334 4.24 -4.18 -7.75
C ARG A 334 5.28 -5.27 -8.02
N LEU A 335 4.95 -6.25 -8.86
CA LEU A 335 5.88 -7.33 -9.23
C LEU A 335 7.09 -6.82 -10.00
N GLY A 336 6.89 -5.88 -10.94
CA GLY A 336 7.98 -5.28 -11.71
C GLY A 336 8.96 -4.53 -10.81
N ARG A 337 8.46 -3.75 -9.83
CA ARG A 337 9.31 -3.06 -8.85
C ARG A 337 10.02 -4.02 -7.91
N ALA A 338 9.39 -5.13 -7.53
CA ALA A 338 10.01 -6.16 -6.70
C ALA A 338 11.16 -6.85 -7.47
N ALA A 339 10.96 -7.17 -8.75
CA ALA A 339 11.96 -7.78 -9.62
C ALA A 339 13.13 -6.84 -9.94
N ALA A 340 12.85 -5.55 -10.16
CA ALA A 340 13.87 -4.54 -10.48
C ALA A 340 14.95 -4.37 -9.40
N ALA A 341 14.70 -4.83 -8.17
CA ALA A 341 15.72 -4.88 -7.11
C ALA A 341 16.87 -5.86 -7.42
N PHE A 342 16.65 -6.82 -8.32
CA PHE A 342 17.59 -7.91 -8.64
C PHE A 342 18.15 -7.84 -10.06
N GLU A 343 17.56 -7.05 -10.95
CA GLU A 343 18.02 -6.89 -12.35
C GLU A 343 19.40 -6.22 -12.48
N ALA A 344 19.90 -5.57 -11.43
CA ALA A 344 21.24 -4.96 -11.40
C ALA A 344 22.34 -5.91 -10.89
N GLN A 345 22.00 -7.15 -10.54
CA GLN A 345 22.91 -8.15 -9.97
C GLN A 345 23.14 -9.38 -10.87
N GLY A 346 22.54 -9.39 -12.07
CA GLY A 346 22.64 -10.45 -13.08
C GLY A 346 23.41 -10.01 -14.31
#